data_AF-A0A1A6GVQ3-F1
#
_entry.id   AF-A0A1A6GVQ3-F1
#
_cell.length_a   1.000
_cell.length_b   1.000
_cell.length_c   1.000
_cell.angle_alpha   90.00
_cell.angle_beta   90.00
_cell.angle_gamma   90.00
#
_symmetry.space_group_name_H-M   'P 1'
#
loop_
_entity.id
_entity.type
_entity.pdbx_description
1 polymer ?
#
loop_
_entity_poly.entity_id
_entity_poly.type
_entity_poly.pdbx_seq_one_letter_code
_entity_poly.pdbx_strand_id
1 'polypeptide(L)'
;MKRELCLEEEERLRNKIRADHEKALEEAKEKLRKSREEIRAEIQTEKSKVAQSMKIKETRVLPPVPVPQRIFKTKAVQLAEKLLPAFNTPTGIPWAMVNLKSGVGRNWGWASAGSSILAEFGTLHMEFVHLSYLTGDLTYYKK
;
A
#
# COMPACT_ATOMS: atom_id res chain seq x y z
N MET A 1 66.53 4.97 -14.48
CA MET A 1 65.86 3.90 -13.69
C MET A 1 64.58 4.34 -12.99
N LYS A 2 64.57 5.15 -11.90
CA LYS A 2 63.29 5.49 -11.20
C LYS A 2 62.30 6.34 -12.02
N ARG A 3 62.78 7.21 -12.92
CA ARG A 3 61.91 8.04 -13.77
C ARG A 3 61.27 7.27 -14.93
N GLU A 4 61.96 6.27 -15.48
CA GLU A 4 61.44 5.44 -16.58
C GLU A 4 60.33 4.50 -16.09
N LEU A 5 60.49 3.90 -14.90
CA LEU A 5 59.43 3.10 -14.26
C LEU A 5 58.17 3.93 -13.97
N CYS A 6 58.34 5.18 -13.53
CA CYS A 6 57.23 6.09 -13.25
C CYS A 6 56.42 6.43 -14.53
N LEU A 7 57.12 6.64 -15.65
CA LEU A 7 56.48 6.92 -16.94
C LEU A 7 55.74 5.70 -17.51
N GLU A 8 56.28 4.50 -17.33
CA GLU A 8 55.63 3.26 -17.78
C GLU A 8 54.34 2.96 -16.99
N GLU A 9 54.32 3.25 -15.68
CA GLU A 9 53.10 3.12 -14.86
C GLU A 9 52.02 4.14 -15.24
N GLU A 10 52.41 5.39 -15.52
CA GLU A 10 51.47 6.40 -16.01
C GLU A 10 50.88 6.02 -17.38
N GLU A 11 51.70 5.46 -18.28
CA GLU A 11 51.24 5.00 -19.58
C GLU A 11 50.29 3.80 -19.47
N ARG A 12 50.60 2.84 -18.58
CA ARG A 12 49.69 1.72 -18.26
C ARG A 12 48.37 2.20 -17.69
N LEU A 13 48.38 3.19 -16.80
CA LEU A 13 47.17 3.76 -16.24
C LEU A 13 46.31 4.44 -17.32
N ARG A 14 46.93 5.23 -18.20
CA ARG A 14 46.25 5.87 -19.34
C ARG A 14 45.64 4.84 -20.29
N ASN A 15 46.36 3.76 -20.59
CA ASN A 15 45.87 2.66 -21.44
C ASN A 15 44.70 1.92 -20.79
N LYS A 16 44.76 1.68 -19.46
CA LYS A 16 43.66 1.06 -18.72
C LYS A 16 42.40 1.93 -18.72
N ILE A 17 42.55 3.23 -18.48
CA ILE A 17 41.42 4.19 -18.52
C ILE A 17 40.78 4.19 -19.92
N ARG A 18 41.59 4.20 -20.98
CA ARG A 18 41.09 4.15 -22.36
C ARG A 18 40.32 2.85 -22.64
N ALA A 19 40.87 1.71 -22.23
CA ALA A 19 40.24 0.40 -22.43
C ALA A 19 38.91 0.28 -21.67
N ASP A 20 38.86 0.75 -20.42
CA ASP A 20 37.62 0.75 -19.64
C ASP A 20 36.54 1.66 -20.27
N HIS A 21 36.93 2.82 -20.81
CA HIS A 21 36.00 3.71 -21.52
C HIS A 21 35.47 3.08 -22.81
N GLU A 22 36.35 2.45 -23.60
CA GLU A 22 35.96 1.79 -24.84
C GLU A 22 35.03 0.61 -24.58
N LYS A 23 35.32 -0.19 -23.55
CA LYS A 23 34.46 -1.29 -23.12
C LYS A 23 33.07 -0.80 -22.69
N ALA A 24 33.01 0.28 -21.89
CA ALA A 24 31.73 0.85 -21.46
C ALA A 24 30.91 1.36 -22.65
N LEU A 25 31.56 1.91 -23.68
CA LEU A 25 30.90 2.35 -24.91
C LEU A 25 30.34 1.17 -25.71
N GLU A 26 31.06 0.06 -25.82
CA GLU A 26 30.56 -1.14 -26.52
C GLU A 26 29.38 -1.78 -25.78
N GLU A 27 29.41 -1.87 -24.46
CA GLU A 27 28.26 -2.35 -23.67
C GLU A 27 27.01 -1.46 -23.86
N ALA A 28 27.21 -0.14 -23.93
CA ALA A 28 26.12 0.81 -24.19
C ALA A 28 25.55 0.67 -25.60
N LYS A 29 26.42 0.48 -26.61
CA LYS A 29 26.02 0.24 -28.00
C LYS A 29 25.26 -1.08 -28.14
N GLU A 30 25.71 -2.14 -27.48
CA GLU A 30 25.03 -3.45 -27.52
C GLU A 30 23.62 -3.35 -26.91
N LYS A 31 23.46 -2.64 -25.78
CA LYS A 31 22.15 -2.39 -25.16
C LYS A 31 21.20 -1.61 -26.08
N LEU A 32 21.72 -0.69 -26.88
CA LEU A 32 20.95 0.06 -27.88
C LEU A 32 20.70 -0.72 -29.18
N ARG A 33 21.57 -1.69 -29.49
CA ARG A 33 21.47 -2.54 -30.68
C ARG A 33 20.34 -3.57 -30.57
N LYS A 34 19.86 -3.85 -29.35
CA LYS A 34 18.70 -4.74 -29.15
C LYS A 34 17.50 -4.24 -29.96
N SER A 35 16.98 -5.11 -30.83
CA SER A 35 15.84 -4.78 -31.67
C SER A 35 14.57 -4.59 -30.83
N ARG A 36 13.63 -3.78 -31.32
CA ARG A 36 12.32 -3.54 -30.69
C ARG A 36 11.58 -4.86 -30.37
N GLU A 37 11.82 -5.90 -31.16
CA GLU A 37 11.21 -7.22 -30.98
C GLU A 37 11.81 -7.98 -29.81
N GLU A 38 13.12 -7.86 -29.61
CA GLU A 38 13.87 -8.50 -28.53
C GLU A 38 13.48 -7.89 -27.17
N ILE A 39 13.35 -6.56 -27.13
CA ILE A 39 12.83 -5.83 -25.96
C ILE A 39 11.40 -6.28 -25.64
N ARG A 40 10.54 -6.47 -26.64
CA ARG A 40 9.16 -6.94 -26.44
C ARG A 40 9.13 -8.38 -25.91
N ALA A 41 9.98 -9.26 -26.42
CA ALA A 41 10.09 -10.63 -25.97
C ALA A 41 10.59 -10.69 -24.51
N GLU A 42 11.62 -9.93 -24.15
CA GLU A 42 12.11 -9.83 -22.77
C GLU A 42 11.01 -9.34 -21.80
N ILE A 43 10.29 -8.28 -22.18
CA ILE A 43 9.17 -7.75 -21.38
C ILE A 43 8.08 -8.82 -21.20
N GLN A 44 7.73 -9.55 -22.25
CA GLN A 44 6.69 -10.57 -22.17
C GLN A 44 7.12 -11.77 -21.32
N THR A 45 8.40 -12.14 -21.40
CA THR A 45 8.98 -13.22 -20.61
C THR A 45 9.01 -12.85 -19.13
N GLU A 46 9.42 -11.63 -18.79
CA GLU A 46 9.40 -11.14 -17.41
C GLU A 46 7.97 -10.96 -16.89
N LYS A 47 7.03 -10.47 -17.70
CA LYS A 47 5.60 -10.41 -17.35
C LYS A 47 5.04 -11.79 -17.03
N SER A 48 5.36 -12.81 -17.81
CA SER A 48 4.89 -14.19 -17.57
C SER A 48 5.53 -14.81 -16.32
N LYS A 49 6.82 -14.60 -16.07
CA LYS A 49 7.48 -15.01 -14.80
C LYS A 49 6.86 -14.32 -13.58
N VAL A 50 6.62 -13.01 -13.65
CA VAL A 50 5.99 -12.25 -12.57
C VAL A 50 4.57 -12.77 -12.33
N ALA A 51 3.77 -12.98 -13.38
CA ALA A 51 2.43 -13.54 -13.26
C ALA A 51 2.44 -14.95 -12.63
N GLN A 52 3.40 -15.80 -12.99
CA GLN A 52 3.56 -17.12 -12.37
C GLN A 52 3.98 -17.02 -10.89
N SER A 53 4.86 -16.08 -10.54
CA SER A 53 5.25 -15.83 -9.16
C SER A 53 4.09 -15.31 -8.28
N MET A 54 3.18 -14.51 -8.88
CA MET A 54 1.98 -14.02 -8.21
C MET A 54 0.96 -15.15 -8.01
N LYS A 55 0.79 -16.04 -8.99
CA LYS A 55 -0.10 -17.20 -8.89
C LYS A 55 0.35 -18.20 -7.82
N ILE A 56 1.67 -18.35 -7.63
CA ILE A 56 2.25 -19.17 -6.55
C ILE A 56 2.08 -18.49 -5.17
N LYS A 57 2.04 -17.16 -5.09
CA LYS A 57 1.74 -16.43 -3.84
C LYS A 57 0.25 -16.47 -3.49
N GLU A 58 -0.64 -16.49 -4.48
CA GLU A 58 -2.10 -16.63 -4.25
C GLU A 58 -2.53 -18.05 -3.88
N THR A 59 -1.82 -19.09 -4.35
CA THR A 59 -2.23 -20.50 -4.12
C THR A 59 -1.71 -21.09 -2.79
N ARG A 60 -0.85 -20.38 -2.05
CA ARG A 60 -0.45 -20.81 -0.70
C ARG A 60 -1.49 -20.35 0.31
N VAL A 61 -2.48 -21.20 0.58
CA VAL A 61 -3.29 -21.07 1.80
C VAL A 61 -2.32 -21.23 2.98
N LEU A 62 -1.95 -20.10 3.59
CA LEU A 62 -1.04 -20.06 4.72
C LEU A 62 -1.70 -20.73 5.94
N PRO A 63 -0.94 -21.46 6.79
CA PRO A 63 -1.44 -21.88 8.10
C PRO A 63 -1.88 -20.63 8.89
N PRO A 64 -2.89 -20.74 9.79
CA PRO A 64 -3.48 -19.58 10.45
C PRO A 64 -2.50 -19.02 11.48
N VAL A 65 -1.64 -18.12 11.03
CA VAL A 65 -0.82 -17.27 11.89
C VAL A 65 -1.45 -15.88 11.90
N PRO A 66 -1.79 -15.31 13.07
CA PRO A 66 -2.30 -13.95 13.15
C PRO A 66 -1.20 -12.96 12.74
N VAL A 67 -1.22 -12.50 11.49
CA VAL A 67 -0.43 -11.33 11.10
C VAL A 67 -1.05 -10.09 11.77
N PRO A 68 -0.26 -9.17 12.36
CA PRO A 68 -0.78 -8.01 13.09
C PRO A 68 -1.87 -7.25 12.32
N GLN A 69 -1.69 -7.09 11.00
CA GLN A 69 -2.65 -6.40 10.13
C GLN A 69 -4.02 -7.08 10.05
N ARG A 70 -4.09 -8.41 10.09
CA ARG A 70 -5.38 -9.13 10.08
C ARG A 70 -6.15 -8.93 11.38
N ILE A 71 -5.46 -8.92 12.52
CA ILE A 71 -6.08 -8.68 13.83
C ILE A 71 -6.69 -7.28 13.87
N PHE A 72 -5.95 -6.25 13.44
CA PHE A 72 -6.46 -4.88 13.44
C PHE A 72 -7.69 -4.72 12.55
N LYS A 73 -7.69 -5.32 11.35
CA LYS A 73 -8.87 -5.33 10.47
C LYS A 73 -10.07 -5.97 11.17
N THR A 74 -9.92 -7.17 11.72
CA THR A 74 -11.01 -7.86 12.41
C THR A 74 -11.52 -7.06 13.61
N LYS A 75 -10.64 -6.43 14.39
CA LYS A 75 -11.03 -5.61 15.54
C LYS A 75 -11.72 -4.32 15.13
N ALA A 76 -11.29 -3.68 14.06
CA ALA A 76 -11.94 -2.49 13.52
C ALA A 76 -13.37 -2.79 13.06
N VAL A 77 -13.59 -3.92 12.39
CA VAL A 77 -14.93 -4.38 12.01
C VAL A 77 -15.80 -4.65 13.24
N GLN A 78 -15.29 -5.40 14.22
CA GLN A 78 -15.99 -5.67 15.47
C GLN A 78 -16.41 -4.38 16.21
N LEU A 79 -15.54 -3.37 16.21
CA LEU A 79 -15.84 -2.07 16.81
C LEU A 79 -16.93 -1.34 16.02
N ALA A 80 -16.81 -1.28 14.70
CA ALA A 80 -17.77 -0.61 13.82
C ALA A 80 -19.18 -1.21 13.96
N GLU A 81 -19.30 -2.54 14.01
CA GLU A 81 -20.56 -3.24 14.27
C GLU A 81 -21.23 -2.80 15.57
N LYS A 82 -20.44 -2.53 16.62
CA LYS A 82 -20.95 -2.02 17.90
C LYS A 82 -21.34 -0.55 17.88
N LEU A 83 -20.81 0.22 16.92
CA LEU A 83 -21.14 1.63 16.73
C LEU A 83 -22.36 1.85 15.83
N LEU A 84 -22.70 0.90 14.95
CA LEU A 84 -23.86 0.99 14.06
C LEU A 84 -25.19 1.36 14.77
N PRO A 85 -25.50 0.85 15.98
CA PRO A 85 -26.71 1.25 16.70
C PRO A 85 -26.80 2.75 17.01
N ALA A 86 -25.69 3.49 17.02
CA ALA A 86 -25.72 4.94 17.21
C ALA A 86 -26.53 5.64 16.12
N PHE A 87 -26.51 5.11 14.88
CA PHE A 87 -27.24 5.64 13.72
C PHE A 87 -28.71 5.23 13.68
N ASN A 88 -29.21 4.45 14.66
CA ASN A 88 -30.61 4.07 14.76
C ASN A 88 -31.44 5.22 15.35
N THR A 89 -31.50 6.31 14.61
CA THR A 89 -32.31 7.50 14.89
C THR A 89 -33.28 7.74 13.74
N PRO A 90 -34.42 8.42 13.97
CA PRO A 90 -35.37 8.72 12.90
C PRO A 90 -34.77 9.50 11.72
N THR A 91 -33.71 10.27 11.96
CA THR A 91 -33.03 11.10 10.95
C THR A 91 -31.82 10.42 10.32
N GLY A 92 -31.32 9.33 10.91
CA GLY A 92 -30.04 8.71 10.57
C GLY A 92 -28.82 9.42 11.14
N ILE A 93 -28.97 10.59 11.76
CA ILE A 93 -27.87 11.29 12.45
C ILE A 93 -27.56 10.53 13.75
N PRO A 94 -26.31 10.11 13.99
CA PRO A 94 -26.02 9.26 15.13
C PRO A 94 -26.12 9.98 16.47
N TRP A 95 -26.37 9.19 17.52
CA TRP A 95 -26.23 9.62 18.91
C TRP A 95 -24.76 9.91 19.27
N ALA A 96 -24.52 10.94 20.08
CA ALA A 96 -23.19 11.28 20.58
C ALA A 96 -22.57 10.18 21.46
N MET A 97 -23.40 9.50 22.26
CA MET A 97 -22.99 8.38 23.11
C MET A 97 -23.76 7.13 22.71
N VAL A 98 -23.07 5.98 22.71
CA VAL A 98 -23.67 4.66 22.55
C VAL A 98 -23.09 3.68 23.56
N ASN A 99 -23.94 2.88 24.18
CA ASN A 99 -23.50 1.78 25.02
C ASN A 99 -23.12 0.58 24.14
N LEU A 100 -21.84 0.20 24.09
CA LEU A 100 -21.36 -0.88 23.23
C LEU A 100 -21.92 -2.27 23.57
N LYS A 101 -22.48 -2.45 24.78
CA LYS A 101 -23.12 -3.72 25.20
C LYS A 101 -24.59 -3.76 24.82
N SER A 102 -25.36 -2.70 25.16
CA SER A 102 -26.81 -2.67 24.94
C SER A 102 -27.24 -2.01 23.63
N GLY A 103 -26.35 -1.29 22.94
CA GLY A 103 -26.66 -0.53 21.72
C GLY A 103 -27.51 0.72 21.96
N VAL A 104 -27.86 1.03 23.21
CA VAL A 104 -28.67 2.21 23.55
C VAL A 104 -27.81 3.47 23.41
N GLY A 105 -28.27 4.40 22.57
CA GLY A 105 -27.62 5.68 22.36
C GLY A 105 -28.40 6.86 22.95
N ARG A 106 -27.69 7.95 23.24
CA ARG A 106 -28.26 9.23 23.68
C ARG A 106 -27.33 10.39 23.34
N ASN A 107 -27.87 11.60 23.24
CA ASN A 107 -27.08 12.82 23.11
C ASN A 107 -26.69 13.40 24.48
N TRP A 108 -25.79 14.38 24.46
CA TRP A 108 -25.37 15.11 25.65
C TRP A 108 -26.54 15.86 26.28
N GLY A 109 -26.70 15.74 27.60
CA GLY A 109 -27.80 16.40 28.31
C GLY A 109 -27.73 17.93 28.31
N TRP A 110 -26.55 18.50 28.08
CA TRP A 110 -26.31 19.93 27.95
C TRP A 110 -26.42 20.43 26.51
N ALA A 111 -26.43 19.55 25.50
CA ALA A 111 -26.55 19.96 24.12
C ALA A 111 -27.94 20.57 23.89
N SER A 112 -28.00 21.62 23.07
CA SER A 112 -29.25 22.33 22.79
C SER A 112 -30.32 21.35 22.31
N ALA A 113 -31.41 21.23 23.08
CA ALA A 113 -32.50 20.28 22.85
C ALA A 113 -32.08 18.81 22.69
N GLY A 114 -30.93 18.41 23.26
CA GLY A 114 -30.38 17.07 23.05
C GLY A 114 -29.98 16.80 21.61
N SER A 115 -29.52 17.82 20.88
CA SER A 115 -29.05 17.69 19.49
C SER A 115 -27.71 16.97 19.40
N SER A 116 -27.46 16.34 18.24
CA SER A 116 -26.13 15.80 17.90
C SER A 116 -25.21 16.93 17.46
N ILE A 117 -23.92 16.85 17.82
CA ILE A 117 -22.93 17.87 17.49
C ILE A 117 -22.36 17.60 16.09
N LEU A 118 -22.39 18.62 15.21
CA LEU A 118 -21.95 18.48 13.82
C LEU A 118 -20.54 17.89 13.68
N ALA A 119 -19.60 18.37 14.50
CA ALA A 119 -18.24 17.88 14.46
C ALA A 119 -18.12 16.40 14.89
N GLU A 120 -18.98 15.91 15.79
CA GLU A 120 -18.91 14.52 16.27
C GLU A 120 -19.30 13.54 15.18
N PHE A 121 -20.43 13.75 14.50
CA PHE A 121 -20.87 12.84 13.44
C PHE A 121 -20.27 13.16 12.08
N GLY A 122 -19.94 14.43 11.81
CA GLY A 122 -19.34 14.87 10.55
C GLY A 122 -17.89 14.43 10.35
N THR A 123 -17.21 14.00 11.42
CA THR A 123 -15.82 13.53 11.37
C THR A 123 -15.68 12.00 11.34
N LEU A 124 -16.78 11.25 11.18
CA LEU A 124 -16.76 9.78 11.08
C LEU A 124 -16.56 9.24 9.64
N HIS A 125 -16.65 10.13 8.65
CA HIS A 125 -16.81 9.73 7.25
C HIS A 125 -15.59 8.97 6.72
N MET A 126 -14.37 9.43 7.01
CA MET A 126 -13.15 8.84 6.46
C MET A 126 -12.93 7.41 6.95
N GLU A 127 -13.23 7.15 8.22
CA GLU A 127 -13.10 5.85 8.87
C GLU A 127 -14.12 4.86 8.31
N PHE A 128 -15.39 5.28 8.17
CA PHE A 128 -16.47 4.42 7.67
C PHE A 128 -16.33 4.11 6.16
N VAL A 129 -15.85 5.08 5.37
CA VAL A 129 -15.47 4.86 3.97
C VAL A 129 -14.33 3.84 3.88
N HIS A 130 -13.29 4.01 4.72
CA HIS A 130 -12.16 3.08 4.71
C HIS A 130 -12.55 1.67 5.16
N LEU A 131 -13.44 1.53 6.15
CA LEU A 131 -13.99 0.25 6.57
C LEU A 131 -14.75 -0.44 5.43
N SER A 132 -15.55 0.31 4.67
CA SER A 132 -16.25 -0.23 3.50
C SER A 132 -15.28 -0.71 2.43
N TYR A 133 -14.23 0.07 2.16
CA TYR A 133 -13.18 -0.30 1.22
C TYR A 133 -12.45 -1.59 1.64
N LEU A 134 -12.12 -1.73 2.93
CA LEU A 134 -11.41 -2.90 3.46
C LEU A 134 -12.29 -4.16 3.53
N THR A 135 -13.58 -4.02 3.84
CA THR A 135 -14.50 -5.15 4.04
C THR A 135 -15.27 -5.55 2.78
N GLY A 136 -15.47 -4.62 1.85
CA GLY A 136 -16.38 -4.76 0.72
C GLY A 136 -17.86 -4.54 1.08
N ASP A 137 -18.17 -4.26 2.35
CA ASP A 137 -19.54 -3.99 2.81
C ASP A 137 -19.86 -2.49 2.70
N LEU A 138 -20.84 -2.15 1.85
CA LEU A 138 -21.31 -0.78 1.64
C LEU A 138 -22.17 -0.25 2.80
N THR A 139 -22.47 -1.06 3.81
CA THR A 139 -23.27 -0.65 4.97
C THR A 139 -22.62 0.53 5.69
N TYR A 140 -21.29 0.51 5.90
CA TYR A 140 -20.60 1.61 6.59
C TYR A 140 -20.57 2.88 5.74
N TYR A 141 -20.38 2.79 4.43
CA TYR A 141 -20.37 3.94 3.51
C TYR A 141 -21.72 4.68 3.47
N LYS A 142 -22.81 3.96 3.69
CA LYS A 142 -24.17 4.50 3.69
C LYS A 142 -24.60 5.11 5.03
N LYS A 143 -23.73 5.08 6.04
CA LYS A 143 -23.94 5.73 7.33
C LYS A 143 -23.21 7.07 7.35
#